data_AF-A0A6N7FUF2-F1
#
_entry.id   AF-A0A6N7FUF2-F1
#
_cell.length_a   1.000
_cell.length_b   1.000
_cell.length_c   1.000
_cell.angle_alpha   90.00
_cell.angle_beta   90.00
_cell.angle_gamma   90.00
#
_symmetry.space_group_name_H-M   'P 1'
#
loop_
_entity.id
_entity.type
_entity.pdbx_description
1 polymer ?
#
loop_
_entity_poly.entity_id
_entity_poly.type
_entity_poly.pdbx_seq_one_letter_code
_entity_poly.pdbx_strand_id
1 'polypeptide(L)' 'MWHGVSSGLYETTAAWIRSGVAAGRMTVTDPDATAAVLLSLTYYRILHALIGKVPGDVGEDAFLTAWVDHAVATVRGGR' A
#
# COMPACT_ATOMS: atom_id res chain seq x y z
N MET A 1 18.61 -1.68 -11.12
CA MET A 1 17.45 -2.59 -11.31
C MET A 1 16.39 -2.40 -10.22
N TRP A 2 16.73 -2.51 -8.93
CA TRP A 2 15.75 -2.31 -7.83
C TRP A 2 15.03 -0.94 -7.86
N HIS A 3 15.77 0.15 -8.11
CA HIS A 3 15.20 1.51 -8.25
C HIS A 3 14.17 1.64 -9.38
N GLY A 4 14.34 0.91 -10.50
CA GLY A 4 13.43 0.99 -11.65
C GLY A 4 12.16 0.17 -11.45
N VAL A 5 12.27 -1.00 -10.81
CA VAL A 5 11.12 -1.86 -10.49
C VAL A 5 10.28 -1.25 -9.37
N SER A 6 10.91 -0.71 -8.31
CA SER A 6 10.18 -0.05 -7.23
C SER A 6 9.53 1.24 -7.71
N SER A 7 10.29 2.12 -8.39
CA SER A 7 9.74 3.37 -8.93
C SER A 7 8.60 3.12 -9.92
N GLY A 8 8.72 2.09 -10.77
CA GLY A 8 7.64 1.70 -11.67
C GLY A 8 6.39 1.22 -10.95
N LEU A 9 6.52 0.47 -9.85
CA LEU A 9 5.38 -0.01 -9.07
C LEU A 9 4.67 1.12 -8.32
N TYR A 10 5.43 2.03 -7.69
CA TYR A 10 4.86 3.22 -7.02
C TYR A 10 4.14 4.10 -8.03
N GLU A 11 4.76 4.41 -9.17
CA GLU A 11 4.17 5.25 -10.21
C GLU A 11 2.92 4.61 -10.84
N THR A 12 2.98 3.31 -11.14
CA THR A 12 1.82 2.58 -11.69
C THR A 12 0.65 2.58 -10.72
N THR A 13 0.94 2.36 -9.43
CA THR A 13 -0.10 2.35 -8.38
C THR A 13 -0.69 3.76 -8.20
N ALA A 14 0.16 4.79 -8.14
CA ALA A 14 -0.29 6.18 -8.06
C ALA A 14 -1.14 6.58 -9.27
N ALA A 15 -0.73 6.20 -10.48
CA ALA A 15 -1.49 6.44 -11.70
C ALA A 15 -2.86 5.75 -11.67
N TRP A 16 -2.93 4.52 -11.18
CA TRP A 16 -4.21 3.82 -11.00
C TRP A 16 -5.13 4.55 -10.02
N ILE A 17 -4.62 4.99 -8.86
CA ILE A 17 -5.40 5.76 -7.88
C ILE A 17 -5.87 7.09 -8.47
N ARG A 18 -4.98 7.85 -9.13
CA ARG A 18 -5.32 9.11 -9.82
C ARG A 18 -6.45 8.90 -10.82
N SER A 19 -6.39 7.84 -11.62
CA SER A 19 -7.43 7.51 -12.59
C SER A 19 -8.78 7.17 -11.93
N GLY A 20 -8.75 6.51 -10.77
CA GLY A 20 -9.93 6.17 -9.99
C GLY A 20 -10.58 7.40 -9.36
N VAL A 21 -9.77 8.31 -8.82
CA VAL A 21 -10.23 9.60 -8.28
C VAL A 21 -10.82 10.48 -9.37
N ALA A 22 -10.12 10.63 -10.51
CA ALA A 22 -10.60 11.43 -11.65
C ALA A 22 -11.94 10.91 -12.21
N ALA A 23 -12.17 9.59 -12.13
CA ALA A 23 -13.42 8.96 -12.54
C ALA A 23 -14.50 8.92 -11.44
N GLY A 24 -14.27 9.52 -10.27
CA GLY A 24 -15.21 9.53 -9.14
C GLY A 24 -15.43 8.17 -8.47
N ARG A 25 -14.56 7.18 -8.73
CA ARG A 25 -14.66 5.82 -8.16
C ARG A 25 -13.92 5.66 -6.84
N MET A 26 -13.07 6.63 -6.49
CA MET A 26 -12.25 6.62 -5.29
C MET A 26 -12.26 8.01 -4.65
N THR A 27 -12.17 8.06 -3.33
CA THR A 27 -12.06 9.31 -2.58
C THR A 27 -10.77 9.30 -1.78
N VAL A 28 -9.71 9.85 -2.37
CA VAL A 28 -8.36 9.87 -1.80
C VAL A 28 -7.79 11.28 -1.93
N THR A 29 -7.70 12.02 -0.82
CA THR A 29 -6.44 12.54 -0.29
C THR A 29 -5.35 12.97 -1.28
N ASP A 30 -4.29 12.19 -1.18
CA ASP A 30 -3.07 12.29 -1.95
C ASP A 30 -2.85 10.90 -2.59
N PRO A 31 -3.10 10.75 -3.90
CA PRO A 31 -2.94 9.48 -4.60
C PRO A 31 -1.52 8.90 -4.52
N ASP A 32 -0.50 9.75 -4.53
CA ASP A 32 0.90 9.37 -4.54
C ASP A 32 1.34 8.88 -3.15
N ALA A 33 0.98 9.61 -2.09
CA ALA A 33 1.20 9.16 -0.72
C ALA A 33 0.41 7.88 -0.41
N THR A 34 -0.81 7.76 -0.92
CA THR A 34 -1.64 6.56 -0.73
C THR A 34 -1.03 5.35 -1.42
N ALA A 35 -0.49 5.50 -2.64
CA ALA A 35 0.24 4.44 -3.32
C ALA A 35 1.43 3.94 -2.48
N ALA A 36 2.18 4.86 -1.86
CA ALA A 36 3.30 4.51 -1.01
C ALA A 36 2.87 3.70 0.23
N VAL A 37 1.78 4.11 0.90
CA VAL A 37 1.23 3.42 2.07
C VAL A 37 0.70 2.03 1.69
N LEU A 38 -0.01 1.90 0.57
CA LEU A 38 -0.48 0.59 0.10
C LEU A 38 0.71 -0.34 -0.17
N LEU A 39 1.75 0.14 -0.82
CA LEU A 39 2.93 -0.68 -1.11
C LEU A 39 3.81 -0.98 0.11
N SER A 40 3.54 -0.35 1.27
CA SER A 40 4.19 -0.69 2.54
C SER A 40 3.92 -2.12 3.01
N LEU A 41 2.98 -2.85 2.39
CA LEU A 41 2.79 -4.29 2.64
C LEU A 41 4.10 -5.08 2.52
N THR A 42 4.97 -4.66 1.61
CA THR A 42 6.29 -5.24 1.40
C THR A 42 7.21 -5.15 2.64
N TYR A 43 6.92 -4.22 3.57
CA TYR A 43 7.72 -3.98 4.77
C TYR A 43 7.73 -5.18 5.70
N TYR A 44 6.64 -5.97 5.74
CA TYR A 44 6.64 -7.19 6.55
C TYR A 44 7.80 -8.10 6.15
N ARG A 45 7.90 -8.41 4.86
CA ARG A 45 8.93 -9.31 4.34
C ARG A 45 10.31 -8.70 4.49
N ILE A 46 10.44 -7.39 4.24
CA ILE A 46 11.71 -6.67 4.36
C ILE A 46 12.22 -6.67 5.81
N LEU A 47 11.40 -6.29 6.80
CA LEU A 47 11.79 -6.30 8.21
C LEU A 47 12.17 -7.72 8.67
N HIS A 48 11.37 -8.71 8.28
CA HIS A 48 11.63 -10.09 8.65
C HIS A 48 12.95 -10.59 8.06
N ALA A 49 13.22 -10.30 6.79
CA ALA A 49 14.46 -10.68 6.13
C ALA A 49 15.69 -9.94 6.67
N LEU A 50 15.56 -8.65 7.00
CA LEU A 50 16.69 -7.82 7.42
C LEU A 50 17.10 -8.05 8.88
N ILE A 51 16.13 -8.20 9.78
CA ILE A 51 16.38 -8.20 11.24
C ILE A 51 15.64 -9.30 12.00
N GLY A 52 14.97 -10.23 11.32
CA GLY A 52 14.22 -11.32 11.98
C GLY A 52 13.03 -10.85 12.81
N LYS A 53 12.55 -9.62 12.60
CA LYS A 53 11.39 -9.04 13.29
C LYS A 53 10.23 -8.86 12.33
N VAL A 54 9.02 -8.92 12.85
CA VAL A 54 7.80 -8.64 12.10
C VAL A 54 7.15 -7.35 12.61
N PRO A 55 6.41 -6.60 11.79
CA PRO A 55 5.79 -5.34 12.21
C PRO A 55 4.90 -5.52 13.44
N GLY A 56 5.23 -4.83 14.53
CA GLY A 56 4.46 -4.88 15.77
C GLY A 56 4.36 -6.27 16.42
N ASP A 57 5.26 -7.20 16.07
CA ASP A 57 5.19 -8.62 16.49
C ASP A 57 3.87 -9.32 16.09
N VAL A 58 3.18 -8.81 15.06
CA VAL A 58 1.93 -9.36 14.53
C VAL A 58 2.24 -10.42 13.47
N GLY A 59 1.53 -11.55 13.52
CA GLY A 59 1.65 -12.61 12.51
C GLY A 59 1.19 -12.16 11.11
N GLU A 60 1.71 -12.84 10.08
CA GLU A 60 1.52 -12.47 8.67
C GLU A 60 0.04 -12.38 8.27
N ASP A 61 -0.76 -13.39 8.62
CA ASP A 61 -2.17 -13.44 8.23
C ASP A 61 -2.98 -12.29 8.84
N ALA A 62 -2.70 -11.97 10.10
CA ALA A 62 -3.35 -10.86 10.79
C ALA A 62 -2.92 -9.50 10.21
N PHE A 63 -1.63 -9.36 9.87
CA PHE A 63 -1.12 -8.17 9.21
C PHE A 63 -1.73 -7.98 7.81
N LEU A 64 -1.78 -9.05 7.00
CA LEU A 64 -2.38 -9.04 5.66
C LEU A 64 -3.86 -8.69 5.71
N THR A 65 -4.61 -9.29 6.63
CA THR A 65 -6.04 -9.01 6.81
C THR A 65 -6.27 -7.53 7.16
N ALA A 66 -5.56 -7.01 8.17
CA ALA A 66 -5.67 -5.61 8.57
C ALA A 66 -5.26 -4.65 7.44
N TRP A 67 -4.23 -4.99 6.67
CA TRP A 67 -3.80 -4.19 5.52
C TRP A 67 -4.87 -4.16 4.41
N VAL A 68 -5.50 -5.29 4.09
CA VAL A 68 -6.58 -5.36 3.08
C VAL A 68 -7.78 -4.53 3.54
N ASP A 69 -8.21 -4.69 4.79
CA ASP A 69 -9.34 -3.93 5.34
C ASP A 69 -9.07 -2.43 5.28
N HIS A 70 -7.86 -2.01 5.64
CA HIS A 70 -7.42 -0.62 5.52
C HIS A 70 -7.41 -0.15 4.06
N ALA A 71 -6.84 -0.92 3.14
CA ALA A 71 -6.77 -0.58 1.72
C ALA A 71 -8.16 -0.40 1.10
N VAL A 72 -9.09 -1.32 1.40
CA VAL A 72 -10.47 -1.26 0.92
C VAL A 72 -11.18 -0.02 1.47
N ALA A 73 -11.03 0.29 2.76
CA ALA A 73 -11.64 1.47 3.37
C ALA A 73 -11.10 2.77 2.76
N THR A 74 -9.77 2.87 2.59
CA THR A 74 -9.12 4.05 2.00
C THR A 74 -9.55 4.28 0.55
N VAL A 75 -9.62 3.22 -0.27
CA VAL A 75 -9.94 3.35 -1.70
C VAL A 75 -11.43 3.63 -1.95
N ARG A 76 -12.33 3.08 -1.13
CA ARG A 76 -13.79 3.29 -1.29
C ARG A 76 -14.30 4.63 -0.75
N GLY A 77 -13.42 5.42 -0.15
CA GLY A 77 -13.78 6.61 0.61
C GLY A 77 -14.13 6.21 2.04
N GLY A 78 -13.31 6.66 2.99
CA GLY A 78 -13.68 6.64 4.40
C GLY A 78 -15.00 7.37 4.58
N ARG A 79 -15.93 6.75 5.32
CA ARG A 79 -17.15 7.43 5.77
C ARG A 79 -16.81 8.72 6.50
#